data_AF-A0A251Z8K7-F1
#
_entry.id   AF-A0A251Z8K7-F1
#
_cell.length_a   1.000
_cell.length_b   1.000
_cell.length_c   1.000
_cell.angle_alpha   90.00
_cell.angle_beta   90.00
_cell.angle_gamma   90.00
#
_symmetry.space_group_name_H-M   'P 1'
#
loop_
_entity.id
_entity.type
_entity.pdbx_description
1 polymer ?
#
loop_
_entity_poly.entity_id
_entity_poly.type
_entity_poly.pdbx_seq_one_letter_code
_entity_poly.pdbx_strand_id
1 'polypeptide(L)'
;NLEKAMQEAQRLDMLGLVADVVGQAQQLEQAVLKLHTSWRRLGGLHERLWLESGSSTPYLRSLLQGLESLSGSNLRVSLGELAGGKKLRLQLVEEAADQLEAPPMP
;
A
#
# COMPACT_ATOMS: atom_id res chain seq x y z
N ASN A 1 7.60 7.02 25.59
CA ASN A 1 6.12 7.13 25.66
C ASN A 1 5.42 5.79 25.60
N LEU A 2 5.95 4.76 24.92
CA LEU A 2 5.32 3.42 24.93
C LEU A 2 5.13 2.85 26.35
N GLU A 3 6.15 2.92 27.21
CA GLU A 3 6.06 2.45 28.60
C GLU A 3 4.98 3.19 29.40
N LYS A 4 4.82 4.50 29.19
CA LYS A 4 3.78 5.31 29.85
C LYS A 4 2.38 4.89 29.35
N ALA A 5 2.23 4.68 28.05
CA ALA A 5 0.97 4.20 27.46
C ALA A 5 0.60 2.79 27.97
N MET A 6 1.59 1.91 28.16
CA MET A 6 1.37 0.58 28.75
C MET A 6 0.95 0.66 30.22
N GLN A 7 1.55 1.56 31.00
CA GLN A 7 1.15 1.81 32.39
C GLN A 7 -0.29 2.36 32.48
N GLU A 8 -0.67 3.26 31.58
CA GLU A 8 -2.04 3.77 31.49
C GLU A 8 -3.03 2.68 31.08
N ALA A 9 -2.68 1.87 30.07
CA ALA A 9 -3.49 0.75 29.62
C ALA A 9 -3.66 -0.31 30.71
N GLN A 10 -2.62 -0.57 31.50
CA GLN A 10 -2.71 -1.47 32.66
C GLN A 10 -3.63 -0.89 33.74
N ARG A 11 -3.51 0.41 34.04
CA ARG A 11 -4.39 1.09 35.01
C ARG A 11 -5.87 1.06 34.59
N LEU A 12 -6.13 1.08 33.29
CA LEU A 12 -7.47 1.03 32.71
C LEU A 12 -7.96 -0.39 32.38
N ASP A 13 -7.16 -1.42 32.63
CA ASP A 13 -7.44 -2.82 32.26
C ASP A 13 -7.67 -3.04 30.75
N MET A 14 -6.99 -2.25 29.92
CA MET A 14 -7.12 -2.22 28.45
C MET A 14 -5.90 -2.82 27.72
N LEU A 15 -5.02 -3.55 28.42
CA LEU A 15 -3.80 -4.11 27.81
C LEU A 15 -4.09 -5.02 26.61
N GLY A 16 -5.18 -5.80 26.66
CA GLY A 16 -5.62 -6.63 25.52
C GLY A 16 -5.95 -5.81 24.29
N LEU A 17 -6.72 -4.72 24.46
CA LEU A 17 -7.08 -3.81 23.36
C LEU A 17 -5.84 -3.14 22.77
N VAL A 18 -4.89 -2.73 23.60
CA VAL A 18 -3.62 -2.16 23.13
C VAL A 18 -2.81 -3.18 22.34
N ALA A 19 -2.74 -4.43 22.81
CA ALA A 19 -2.05 -5.49 22.08
C ALA A 19 -2.68 -5.74 20.71
N ASP A 20 -4.01 -5.75 20.63
CA ASP A 20 -4.74 -5.91 19.38
C ASP A 20 -4.50 -4.73 18.42
N VAL A 21 -4.54 -3.49 18.92
CA VAL A 21 -4.29 -2.28 18.11
C VAL A 21 -2.86 -2.28 17.56
N VAL A 22 -1.86 -2.59 18.40
CA VAL A 22 -0.46 -2.68 17.96
C VAL A 22 -0.28 -3.81 16.93
N GLY A 23 -0.91 -4.97 17.16
CA GLY A 23 -0.91 -6.08 16.21
C GLY A 23 -1.52 -5.70 14.86
N GLN A 24 -2.66 -4.99 14.86
CA GLN A 24 -3.31 -4.51 13.64
C GLN A 24 -2.46 -3.45 12.92
N ALA A 25 -1.83 -2.53 13.66
CA ALA A 25 -0.91 -1.55 13.09
C ALA A 25 0.26 -2.22 12.35
N GLN A 26 0.87 -3.24 12.97
CA GLN A 26 1.95 -4.00 12.35
C GLN A 26 1.48 -4.78 11.10
N GLN A 27 0.28 -5.36 11.14
CA GLN A 27 -0.29 -6.04 9.96
C GLN A 27 -0.52 -5.06 8.79
N LEU A 28 -1.02 -3.86 9.08
CA LEU A 28 -1.23 -2.82 8.08
C LEU A 28 0.11 -2.37 7.47
N GLU A 29 1.13 -2.13 8.29
CA GLU A 29 2.46 -1.76 7.82
C GLU A 29 3.05 -2.83 6.88
N GLN A 30 2.96 -4.10 7.25
CA GLN A 30 3.41 -5.20 6.40
C GLN A 30 2.61 -5.31 5.10
N ALA A 31 1.30 -5.04 5.14
CA ALA A 31 0.46 -5.03 3.94
C ALA A 31 0.84 -3.88 3.00
N VAL A 32 1.10 -2.68 3.53
CA VAL A 32 1.57 -1.52 2.76
C VAL A 32 2.93 -1.79 2.14
N LEU A 33 3.88 -2.38 2.88
CA LEU A 33 5.19 -2.73 2.34
C LEU A 33 5.09 -3.73 1.17
N LYS A 34 4.24 -4.75 1.32
CA LYS A 34 3.97 -5.72 0.24
C LYS A 34 3.30 -5.07 -0.97
N LEU A 35 2.34 -4.17 -0.74
CA LEU A 35 1.68 -3.42 -1.79
C LEU A 35 2.69 -2.58 -2.56
N HIS A 36 3.52 -1.80 -1.87
CA HIS A 36 4.55 -0.95 -2.46
C HIS A 36 5.54 -1.77 -3.30
N THR A 37 6.09 -2.83 -2.73
CA THR A 37 7.05 -3.71 -3.42
C THR A 37 6.45 -4.33 -4.69
N SER A 38 5.22 -4.82 -4.60
CA SER A 38 4.52 -5.46 -5.72
C SER A 38 4.16 -4.43 -6.81
N TRP A 39 3.72 -3.24 -6.40
CA TRP A 39 3.38 -2.13 -7.28
C TRP A 39 4.59 -1.62 -8.05
N ARG A 40 5.74 -1.39 -7.39
CA ARG A 40 6.99 -1.00 -8.04
C ARG A 40 7.45 -2.03 -9.06
N ARG A 41 7.38 -3.31 -8.70
CA ARG A 41 7.72 -4.41 -9.61
C ARG A 41 6.78 -4.45 -10.82
N LEU A 42 5.48 -4.26 -10.62
CA LEU A 42 4.50 -4.21 -11.70
C LEU A 42 4.76 -3.02 -12.64
N GLY A 43 5.08 -1.84 -12.09
CA GLY A 43 5.47 -0.66 -12.87
C GLY A 43 6.67 -0.94 -13.78
N GLY A 44 7.75 -1.50 -13.23
CA GLY A 44 8.94 -1.83 -14.03
C GLY A 44 8.70 -2.91 -15.08
N LEU A 45 7.88 -3.92 -14.78
CA LEU A 45 7.49 -4.94 -15.78
C LEU A 45 6.61 -4.36 -16.89
N HIS A 46 5.68 -3.47 -16.53
CA HIS A 46 4.82 -2.78 -17.48
C HIS A 46 5.63 -1.93 -18.45
N GLU A 47 6.57 -1.12 -17.94
CA GLU A 47 7.45 -0.29 -18.75
C GLU A 47 8.34 -1.12 -19.67
N ARG A 48 8.99 -2.16 -19.13
CA ARG A 48 9.82 -3.06 -19.94
C ARG A 48 9.00 -3.73 -21.04
N LEU A 49 7.84 -4.29 -20.70
CA LEU A 49 6.99 -4.94 -21.69
C LEU A 49 6.49 -3.95 -22.73
N TRP A 50 6.21 -2.70 -22.36
CA TRP A 50 5.86 -1.64 -23.30
C TRP A 50 6.99 -1.33 -24.29
N LEU A 51 8.24 -1.22 -23.82
CA LEU A 51 9.41 -0.95 -24.64
C LEU A 51 9.72 -2.09 -25.61
N GLU A 52 9.62 -3.34 -25.14
CA GLU A 52 9.81 -4.54 -25.96
C GLU A 52 8.64 -4.78 -26.94
N SER A 53 7.44 -4.28 -26.59
CA SER A 53 6.25 -4.37 -27.44
C SER A 53 6.34 -3.39 -28.60
N GLY A 54 6.87 -3.88 -29.74
CA GLY A 54 6.87 -3.15 -31.01
C GLY A 54 5.45 -2.84 -31.53
N SER A 55 5.36 -2.02 -32.58
CA SER A 55 4.09 -1.61 -33.21
C SER A 55 3.23 -2.79 -33.73
N SER A 56 3.85 -3.95 -33.97
CA SER A 56 3.19 -5.17 -34.43
C SER A 56 2.51 -6.00 -33.31
N THR A 57 2.39 -5.47 -32.09
CA THR A 57 1.82 -6.18 -30.93
C THR A 57 0.57 -5.52 -30.33
N PRO A 58 -0.51 -5.34 -31.12
CA PRO A 58 -1.69 -4.57 -30.69
C PRO A 58 -2.40 -5.18 -29.46
N TYR A 59 -2.42 -6.50 -29.34
CA TYR A 59 -3.03 -7.18 -28.20
C TYR A 59 -2.24 -7.01 -26.90
N LEU A 60 -0.90 -6.98 -26.98
CA LEU A 60 -0.04 -6.71 -25.82
C LEU A 60 -0.20 -5.26 -25.36
N ARG A 61 -0.27 -4.31 -26.29
CA ARG A 61 -0.59 -2.89 -25.99
C ARG A 61 -1.94 -2.75 -25.28
N SER A 62 -2.98 -3.44 -25.76
CA SER A 62 -4.31 -3.40 -25.12
C SER A 62 -4.30 -3.99 -23.72
N LEU A 63 -3.55 -5.08 -23.50
CA LEU A 63 -3.37 -5.66 -22.17
C LEU A 63 -2.66 -4.69 -21.22
N LEU A 64 -1.57 -4.05 -21.67
CA LEU A 64 -0.85 -3.05 -20.90
C LEU A 64 -1.77 -1.88 -20.52
N GLN A 65 -2.56 -1.35 -21.45
CA GLN A 65 -3.54 -0.29 -21.15
C GLN A 65 -4.55 -0.69 -20.06
N GLY A 66 -5.02 -1.94 -20.06
CA GLY A 66 -5.89 -2.45 -18.99
C GLY A 66 -5.20 -2.48 -17.61
N LEU A 67 -3.91 -2.78 -17.60
CA LEU A 67 -3.07 -2.85 -16.39
C LEU A 67 -2.57 -1.48 -15.90
N GLU A 68 -2.66 -0.43 -16.71
CA GLU A 68 -2.18 0.92 -16.38
C GLU A 68 -2.81 1.46 -15.08
N SER A 69 -4.07 1.12 -14.83
CA SER A 69 -4.80 1.48 -13.60
C SER A 69 -4.17 0.93 -12.31
N LEU A 70 -3.31 -0.08 -12.42
CA LEU A 70 -2.61 -0.76 -11.34
C LEU A 70 -1.10 -0.49 -11.35
N SER A 71 -0.50 -0.05 -12.46
CA SER A 71 0.93 0.24 -12.56
C SER A 71 1.27 1.73 -12.44
N GLY A 72 0.31 2.63 -12.63
CA GLY A 72 0.50 4.08 -12.52
C GLY A 72 0.55 4.60 -11.07
N SER A 73 0.88 5.89 -10.91
CA SER A 73 0.97 6.60 -9.60
C SER A 73 -0.36 6.71 -8.84
N ASN A 74 -1.48 6.57 -9.56
CA ASN A 74 -2.83 6.56 -8.98
C ASN A 74 -3.45 5.17 -9.17
N LEU A 75 -3.27 4.31 -8.18
CA LEU A 75 -3.84 2.98 -8.17
C LEU A 75 -5.37 3.07 -8.02
N ARG A 76 -6.11 2.39 -8.89
CA ARG A 76 -7.57 2.27 -8.77
C ARG A 76 -7.94 0.81 -8.60
N VAL A 77 -8.50 0.47 -7.46
CA VAL A 77 -8.92 -0.91 -7.13
C VAL A 77 -10.37 -0.92 -6.71
N SER A 78 -11.12 -1.91 -7.19
CA SER A 78 -12.47 -2.18 -6.69
C SER A 78 -12.34 -3.28 -5.66
N LEU A 79 -12.67 -2.98 -4.40
CA LEU A 79 -12.88 -4.02 -3.42
C LEU A 79 -14.26 -4.59 -3.71
N GLY A 80 -14.33 -5.83 -4.22
CA GLY A 80 -15.55 -6.45 -4.78
C GLY A 80 -16.78 -6.45 -3.84
N GLU A 81 -17.85 -7.13 -4.23
CA GLU A 81 -19.13 -7.08 -3.50
C GLU A 81 -19.03 -7.44 -2.01
N LEU A 82 -18.08 -8.32 -1.64
CA LEU A 82 -17.77 -8.70 -0.25
C LEU A 82 -17.25 -7.54 0.63
N ALA A 83 -16.73 -6.48 0.03
CA ALA A 83 -16.29 -5.25 0.71
C ALA A 83 -17.24 -4.06 0.44
N GLY A 84 -18.48 -4.36 0.04
CA GLY A 84 -19.52 -3.37 -0.24
C GLY A 84 -19.41 -2.68 -1.59
N GLY A 85 -18.71 -3.29 -2.57
CA GLY A 85 -18.62 -2.76 -3.94
C GLY A 85 -17.91 -1.41 -4.06
N LYS A 86 -17.11 -1.03 -3.05
CA LYS A 86 -16.48 0.28 -2.98
C LYS A 86 -15.29 0.34 -3.94
N LYS A 87 -15.25 1.40 -4.74
CA LYS A 87 -14.09 1.77 -5.56
C LYS A 87 -13.14 2.60 -4.71
N LEU A 88 -11.95 2.06 -4.44
CA LEU A 88 -10.87 2.78 -3.78
C LEU A 88 -9.93 3.37 -4.83
N ARG A 89 -9.54 4.61 -4.60
CA ARG A 89 -8.45 5.27 -5.32
C ARG A 89 -7.35 5.54 -4.31
N LEU A 90 -6.18 4.98 -4.56
CA LEU A 90 -4.99 5.18 -3.75
C LEU A 90 -4.00 5.98 -4.57
N GLN A 91 -3.52 7.08 -4.02
CA GLN A 91 -2.39 7.81 -4.59
C GLN A 91 -1.17 7.45 -3.76
N LEU A 92 -0.18 6.82 -4.40
CA LEU A 92 1.08 6.52 -3.75
C LEU A 92 2.02 7.70 -3.96
N VAL A 93 2.39 8.35 -2.87
CA VAL A 93 3.37 9.44 -2.84
C VAL A 93 4.59 8.89 -2.13
N GLU A 94 5.70 8.76 -2.86
CA GLU A 94 6.98 8.42 -2.26
C GLU A 94 7.61 9.72 -1.75
N GLU A 95 7.61 9.90 -0.43
CA GLU A 95 8.36 10.99 0.19
C GLU A 95 9.84 10.59 0.26
N ALA A 96 10.71 11.51 -0.14
CA ALA A 96 12.15 11.27 -0.13
C ALA A 96 12.66 11.20 1.32
N ALA A 97 13.67 10.37 1.58
CA ALA A 97 14.12 10.06 2.94
C ALA A 97 14.62 11.29 3.73
N ASP A 98 14.97 12.37 3.03
CA ASP A 98 15.35 13.68 3.54
C ASP A 98 14.16 14.57 3.96
N GLN A 99 12.94 14.18 3.59
CA GLN A 99 11.68 14.84 3.95
C GLN A 99 10.86 14.05 4.99
N LEU A 100 11.31 12.83 5.34
CA LEU A 100 10.70 12.06 6.42
C LEU A 100 11.08 12.72 7.74
N GLU A 101 10.20 13.56 8.27
CA GLU A 101 10.23 13.91 9.68
C GLU A 101 10.12 12.59 10.45
N ALA A 102 11.17 12.24 11.22
CA ALA A 102 11.19 10.99 11.96
C ALA A 102 9.87 10.91 12.74
N PRO A 103 9.08 9.81 12.59
CA PRO A 103 7.83 9.70 13.31
C PRO A 103 8.15 9.99 14.78
N PRO A 104 7.40 10.88 15.46
CA PRO A 104 7.68 11.21 16.85
C PRO A 104 7.70 9.89 17.63
N MET A 105 8.91 9.42 17.90
CA MET A 105 9.13 8.16 18.57
C MET A 105 8.45 8.29 19.93
N PRO A 106 7.57 7.36 20.31
CA PRO A 106 6.90 7.42 21.58
C PRO A 106 7.93 7.26 22.70
#